data_AF-A0A529M8U6-F1
#
_entry.id   AF-A0A529M8U6-F1
#
_cell.length_a   1.000
_cell.length_b   1.000
_cell.length_c   1.000
_cell.angle_alpha   90.00
_cell.angle_beta   90.00
_cell.angle_gamma   90.00
#
_symmetry.space_group_name_H-M   'P 1'
#
loop_
_entity.id
_entity.type
_entity.pdbx_description
1 polymer ?
#
loop_
_entity_poly.entity_id
_entity_poly.type
_entity_poly.pdbx_seq_one_letter_code
_entity_poly.pdbx_strand_id
1 'polypeptide(L)'
;MGILIGLVVTLGCVLGGFMAMGGHLHVLLQPWEAVVICGAALGTFLVANPMKTVKDTGKGILEAFKQAVPKERDYLETLGVLHSLMRELRSKSRSEVEAHIDNPEESAIFQAFPTVLKNHDLTNFICDYCRIIIIGNARSHEIEALMDEEIQT
;
A
#
# COMPACT_ATOMS: atom_id res chain seq x y z
N MET A 1 -16.12 5.31 -1.48
CA MET A 1 -17.44 5.91 -1.78
C MET A 1 -17.50 7.40 -1.41
N GLY A 2 -17.07 7.80 -0.20
CA GLY A 2 -17.09 9.22 0.21
C GLY A 2 -16.33 10.20 -0.71
N ILE A 3 -15.17 9.79 -1.24
CA ILE A 3 -14.37 10.62 -2.17
C ILE A 3 -15.14 10.93 -3.46
N LEU A 4 -15.77 9.92 -4.07
CA LEU A 4 -16.56 10.08 -5.29
C LEU A 4 -17.76 11.01 -5.07
N ILE A 5 -18.48 10.82 -3.95
CA ILE A 5 -19.63 11.68 -3.59
C ILE A 5 -19.15 13.11 -3.38
N GLY A 6 -18.08 13.32 -2.61
CA GLY A 6 -17.51 14.65 -2.37
C GLY A 6 -17.05 15.35 -3.64
N LEU A 7 -16.47 14.60 -4.58
CA LEU A 7 -16.02 15.12 -5.88
C LEU A 7 -17.22 15.55 -6.75
N VAL A 8 -18.28 14.73 -6.80
CA VAL A 8 -19.53 15.08 -7.53
C VAL A 8 -20.20 16.30 -6.92
N VAL A 9 -20.29 16.39 -5.59
CA VAL A 9 -20.86 17.56 -4.91
C VAL A 9 -20.04 18.82 -5.18
N THR A 10 -18.70 18.72 -5.08
CA THR A 10 -17.80 19.86 -5.34
C THR A 10 -17.94 20.34 -6.79
N LEU A 11 -17.85 19.44 -7.78
CA LEU A 11 -18.02 19.81 -9.18
C LEU A 11 -19.42 20.36 -9.45
N GLY A 12 -20.46 19.77 -8.86
CA GLY A 12 -21.84 20.23 -8.98
C GLY A 12 -22.05 21.63 -8.43
N CYS A 13 -21.47 21.97 -7.27
CA CYS A 13 -21.56 23.30 -6.68
C CYS A 13 -20.77 24.34 -7.50
N VAL A 14 -19.56 23.99 -7.97
CA VAL A 14 -18.71 24.91 -8.74
C VAL A 14 -19.31 25.20 -10.12
N LEU A 15 -19.64 24.15 -10.88
CA LEU A 15 -20.22 24.29 -12.21
C LEU A 15 -21.65 24.82 -12.14
N GLY A 16 -22.45 24.33 -11.20
CA GLY A 16 -23.83 24.77 -10.98
C GLY A 16 -23.91 26.24 -10.54
N GLY A 17 -23.03 26.69 -9.65
CA GLY A 17 -22.94 28.10 -9.24
C GLY A 17 -22.53 29.01 -10.39
N PHE A 18 -21.57 28.58 -11.21
CA PHE A 18 -21.14 29.33 -12.40
C PHE A 18 -22.25 29.45 -13.46
N MET A 19 -22.96 28.35 -13.71
CA MET A 19 -24.12 28.34 -14.62
C MET A 19 -25.29 29.19 -14.09
N ALA A 20 -25.55 29.16 -12.78
CA ALA A 20 -26.62 29.95 -12.15
C ALA A 20 -26.37 31.46 -12.27
N MET A 21 -25.11 31.90 -12.32
CA MET A 21 -24.74 33.29 -12.61
C MET A 21 -24.78 33.65 -14.11
N GLY A 22 -25.28 32.75 -14.97
CA GLY A 22 -25.36 32.97 -16.42
C GLY A 22 -24.06 32.70 -17.18
N GLY A 23 -23.06 32.08 -16.54
CA GLY A 23 -21.80 31.73 -17.17
C GLY A 23 -21.93 30.59 -18.17
N HIS A 24 -21.43 30.78 -19.38
CA HIS A 24 -21.37 29.72 -20.39
C HIS A 24 -20.19 28.79 -20.13
N LEU A 25 -20.46 27.52 -19.86
CA LEU A 25 -19.44 26.51 -19.54
C LEU A 25 -18.32 26.39 -20.59
N HIS A 26 -18.61 26.70 -21.86
CA HIS A 26 -17.61 26.67 -22.94
C HIS A 26 -16.45 27.65 -22.74
N VAL A 27 -16.64 28.73 -21.98
CA VAL A 27 -15.58 29.72 -21.70
C VAL A 27 -14.57 29.15 -20.70
N LEU A 28 -15.02 28.28 -19.79
CA LEU A 28 -14.14 27.63 -18.81
C LEU A 28 -13.26 26.54 -19.44
N LEU A 29 -13.67 26.00 -20.58
CA LEU A 29 -13.01 24.89 -21.26
C LEU A 29 -12.02 25.43 -22.31
N GLN A 30 -11.01 26.17 -21.84
CA GLN A 30 -9.92 26.65 -22.69
C GLN A 30 -8.71 25.70 -22.59
N PRO A 31 -8.38 24.92 -23.64
CA PRO A 31 -7.32 23.91 -23.58
C PRO A 31 -5.95 24.50 -23.23
N TRP A 32 -5.66 25.73 -23.69
CA TRP A 32 -4.37 26.36 -23.42
C TRP A 32 -4.21 26.83 -21.97
N GLU A 33 -5.28 27.26 -21.30
CA GLU A 33 -5.20 27.59 -19.88
C GLU A 33 -4.95 26.33 -19.05
N ALA A 34 -5.57 25.20 -19.42
CA ALA A 34 -5.29 23.93 -18.77
C ALA A 34 -3.81 23.53 -18.93
N VAL A 35 -3.21 23.70 -20.11
CA VAL A 35 -1.78 23.44 -20.32
C VAL A 35 -0.89 24.37 -19.50
N VAL A 36 -1.23 25.66 -19.41
CA VAL A 36 -0.46 26.62 -18.61
C VAL A 36 -0.55 26.29 -17.13
N ILE A 37 -1.75 26.05 -16.58
CA ILE A 37 -1.97 25.77 -15.16
C ILE A 37 -1.37 24.41 -14.79
N CYS A 38 -1.70 23.35 -15.52
CA CYS A 38 -1.18 22.00 -15.24
C CYS A 38 0.32 21.91 -15.50
N GLY A 39 0.82 22.56 -16.56
CA GLY A 39 2.24 22.60 -16.88
C GLY A 39 3.05 23.36 -15.83
N ALA A 40 2.56 24.51 -15.37
CA ALA A 40 3.17 25.24 -14.27
C ALA A 40 3.14 24.43 -12.97
N ALA A 41 2.01 23.84 -12.61
CA ALA A 41 1.88 23.02 -11.40
C ALA A 41 2.82 21.81 -11.40
N LEU A 42 2.87 21.05 -12.51
CA LEU A 42 3.78 19.90 -12.65
C LEU A 42 5.25 20.34 -12.67
N GLY A 43 5.56 21.43 -13.38
CA GLY A 43 6.92 21.97 -13.43
C GLY A 43 7.40 22.42 -12.06
N THR A 44 6.59 23.18 -11.31
CA THR A 44 6.88 23.59 -9.93
C THR A 44 7.00 22.37 -9.01
N PHE A 45 6.13 21.37 -9.16
CA PHE A 45 6.20 20.14 -8.37
C PHE A 45 7.51 19.38 -8.58
N LEU A 46 7.96 19.26 -9.83
CA LEU A 46 9.24 18.63 -10.19
C LEU A 46 10.45 19.38 -9.65
N VAL A 47 10.41 20.73 -9.67
CA VAL A 47 11.49 21.56 -9.13
C VAL A 47 11.52 21.53 -7.60
N ALA A 48 10.36 21.48 -6.96
CA ALA A 48 10.24 21.54 -5.51
C ALA A 48 10.56 20.22 -4.79
N ASN A 49 10.57 19.08 -5.50
CA ASN A 49 10.67 17.75 -4.88
C ASN A 49 11.82 16.93 -5.46
N PRO A 50 12.49 16.11 -4.63
CA PRO A 50 13.43 15.09 -5.12
C PRO A 50 12.74 14.08 -6.06
N MET A 51 13.50 13.55 -7.02
CA MET A 51 12.99 12.56 -7.99
C MET A 51 12.41 11.29 -7.33
N LYS A 52 12.85 10.93 -6.13
CA LYS A 52 12.26 9.83 -5.34
C LYS A 52 10.80 10.14 -4.99
N THR A 53 10.55 11.28 -4.35
CA THR A 53 9.21 11.75 -3.96
C THR A 53 8.28 11.88 -5.17
N VAL A 54 8.78 12.35 -6.31
CA VAL A 54 7.99 12.45 -7.55
C VAL A 54 7.51 11.08 -8.02
N LYS A 55 8.40 10.07 -8.03
CA LYS A 55 8.03 8.69 -8.40
C LYS A 55 7.06 8.07 -7.42
N ASP A 56 7.30 8.25 -6.12
CA ASP A 56 6.44 7.71 -5.06
C ASP A 56 5.04 8.34 -5.12
N THR A 57 4.95 9.65 -5.40
CA THR A 57 3.69 10.35 -5.63
C THR A 57 2.94 9.77 -6.83
N GLY A 58 3.65 9.51 -7.94
CA GLY A 58 3.06 8.85 -9.12
C GLY A 58 2.50 7.46 -8.81
N LYS A 59 3.25 6.66 -8.04
CA LYS A 59 2.80 5.33 -7.58
C LYS A 59 1.56 5.46 -6.70
N GLY A 60 1.56 6.39 -5.73
CA GLY A 60 0.44 6.64 -4.83
C GLY A 60 -0.83 7.11 -5.54
N ILE A 61 -0.71 7.96 -6.57
CA ILE A 61 -1.85 8.35 -7.42
C ILE A 61 -2.46 7.10 -8.08
N LEU A 62 -1.62 6.23 -8.66
CA LEU A 62 -2.07 5.02 -9.32
C LEU A 62 -2.75 4.04 -8.35
N GLU A 63 -2.21 3.90 -7.13
CA GLU A 63 -2.79 3.10 -6.05
C GLU A 63 -4.14 3.65 -5.58
N ALA A 64 -4.27 4.98 -5.44
CA ALA A 64 -5.51 5.66 -5.09
C ALA A 64 -6.59 5.43 -6.15
N PHE A 65 -6.24 5.52 -7.43
CA PHE A 65 -7.16 5.21 -8.54
C PHE A 65 -7.55 3.73 -8.57
N LYS A 66 -6.63 2.82 -8.24
CA LYS A 66 -6.89 1.38 -8.16
C LYS A 66 -7.68 0.95 -6.92
N GLN A 67 -7.91 1.88 -5.98
CA GLN A 67 -8.52 1.59 -4.68
C GLN A 67 -7.82 0.40 -3.99
N ALA A 68 -6.48 0.43 -3.97
CA ALA A 68 -5.63 -0.61 -3.37
C ALA A 68 -5.64 -0.56 -1.82
N VAL A 69 -6.82 -0.35 -1.24
CA VAL A 69 -7.01 -0.39 0.22
C VAL A 69 -7.12 -1.85 0.64
N PRO A 70 -6.39 -2.28 1.70
CA PRO A 70 -6.53 -3.62 2.24
C PRO A 70 -8.00 -3.92 2.58
N LYS A 71 -8.48 -5.06 2.09
CA LYS A 71 -9.83 -5.54 2.36
C LYS A 71 -9.80 -6.46 3.58
N GLU A 72 -10.98 -6.72 4.14
CA GLU A 72 -11.15 -7.66 5.27
C GLU A 72 -10.48 -9.02 5.00
N ARG A 73 -10.58 -9.53 3.77
CA ARG A 73 -9.93 -10.76 3.34
C ARG A 73 -8.40 -10.72 3.49
N ASP A 74 -7.78 -9.59 3.20
CA ASP A 74 -6.32 -9.44 3.24
C ASP A 74 -5.84 -9.52 4.70
N TYR A 75 -6.59 -8.92 5.63
CA TYR A 75 -6.34 -9.06 7.06
C TYR A 75 -6.54 -10.50 7.55
N LEU A 76 -7.61 -11.17 7.14
CA LEU A 76 -7.88 -12.56 7.53
C LEU A 76 -6.82 -13.52 6.99
N GLU A 77 -6.38 -13.36 5.74
CA GLU A 77 -5.29 -14.16 5.18
C GLU A 77 -3.98 -13.91 5.92
N THR A 78 -3.66 -12.66 6.28
CA THR A 78 -2.46 -12.32 7.04
C THR A 78 -2.47 -12.96 8.44
N LEU A 79 -3.58 -12.83 9.18
CA LEU A 79 -3.76 -13.49 10.48
C LEU A 79 -3.72 -15.01 10.35
N GLY A 80 -4.26 -15.56 9.26
CA GLY A 80 -4.25 -16.99 8.96
C GLY A 80 -2.84 -17.55 8.72
N VAL A 81 -2.00 -16.84 7.96
CA VAL A 81 -0.57 -17.18 7.77
C VAL A 81 0.14 -17.18 9.11
N LEU A 82 0.02 -16.09 9.88
CA LEU A 82 0.69 -15.94 11.17
C LEU A 82 0.28 -17.05 12.15
N HIS A 83 -1.03 -17.34 12.26
CA HIS A 83 -1.51 -18.43 13.09
C HIS A 83 -0.96 -19.80 12.65
N SER A 84 -0.94 -20.06 11.34
CA SER A 84 -0.44 -21.33 10.79
C SER A 84 1.06 -21.50 11.03
N LEU A 85 1.87 -20.45 10.83
CA LEU A 85 3.29 -20.43 11.14
C LEU A 85 3.56 -20.64 12.63
N MET A 86 2.84 -19.94 13.50
CA MET A 86 2.98 -20.08 14.96
C MET A 86 2.58 -21.48 15.45
N ARG A 87 1.58 -22.10 14.82
CA ARG A 87 1.20 -23.48 15.11
C ARG A 87 2.32 -24.43 14.72
N GLU A 88 2.87 -24.27 13.51
CA GLU A 88 3.95 -25.12 13.00
C GLU A 88 5.21 -25.00 13.86
N LEU A 89 5.58 -23.77 14.25
CA LEU A 89 6.67 -23.45 15.19
C LEU A 89 6.54 -24.17 16.53
N ARG A 90 5.31 -24.40 17.01
CA ARG A 90 5.05 -25.08 18.28
C ARG A 90 5.00 -26.60 18.13
N SER A 91 4.46 -27.12 17.03
CA SER A 91 4.23 -28.55 16.85
C SER A 91 5.40 -29.29 16.20
N LYS A 92 6.24 -28.60 15.43
CA LYS A 92 7.25 -29.21 14.57
C LYS A 92 8.68 -28.82 14.94
N SER A 93 9.64 -29.53 14.35
CA SER A 93 11.06 -29.24 14.54
C SER A 93 11.45 -27.92 13.86
N ARG A 94 12.45 -27.22 14.40
CA ARG A 94 12.93 -25.93 13.85
C ARG A 94 13.34 -26.04 12.38
N SER A 95 13.96 -27.16 11.99
CA SER A 95 14.42 -27.40 10.61
C SER A 95 13.28 -27.50 9.59
N GLU A 96 12.13 -28.06 9.98
CA GLU A 96 10.96 -28.09 9.09
C GLU A 96 10.38 -26.68 8.88
N VAL A 97 10.43 -25.83 9.91
CA VAL A 97 9.93 -24.46 9.81
C VAL A 97 10.88 -23.58 9.00
N GLU A 98 12.19 -23.76 9.13
CA GLU A 98 13.18 -23.07 8.31
C GLU A 98 12.94 -23.30 6.81
N ALA A 99 12.59 -24.52 6.41
CA ALA A 99 12.25 -24.83 5.01
C ALA A 99 11.06 -24.01 4.49
N HIS A 100 10.08 -23.70 5.36
CA HIS A 100 8.93 -22.87 5.00
C HIS A 100 9.27 -21.37 4.88
N ILE A 101 10.32 -20.91 5.55
CA ILE A 101 10.76 -19.50 5.62
C ILE A 101 11.79 -19.17 4.55
N ASP A 102 12.66 -20.12 4.21
CA ASP A 102 13.68 -19.94 3.17
C ASP A 102 13.09 -20.00 1.76
N ASN A 103 12.05 -20.81 1.55
CA ASN A 103 11.32 -20.91 0.29
C ASN A 103 9.81 -20.69 0.49
N PRO A 104 9.35 -19.45 0.76
CA PRO A 104 7.94 -19.17 0.99
C PRO A 104 7.06 -19.49 -0.23
N GLU A 105 7.59 -19.42 -1.45
CA GLU A 105 6.82 -19.74 -2.68
C GLU A 105 6.46 -21.23 -2.82
N GLU A 106 7.32 -22.12 -2.31
CA GLU A 106 7.11 -23.57 -2.33
C GLU A 106 6.42 -24.07 -1.06
N SER A 107 6.28 -23.20 -0.06
CA SER A 107 5.69 -23.54 1.23
C SER A 107 4.18 -23.75 1.14
N ALA A 108 3.72 -24.94 1.54
CA ALA A 108 2.29 -25.25 1.63
C ALA A 108 1.51 -24.29 2.54
N ILE A 109 2.19 -23.66 3.53
CA ILE A 109 1.57 -22.66 4.42
C ILE A 109 1.27 -21.39 3.63
N PHE A 110 2.25 -20.82 2.93
CA PHE A 110 2.05 -19.57 2.18
C PHE A 110 1.21 -19.78 0.92
N GLN A 111 1.27 -20.95 0.29
CA GLN A 111 0.39 -21.30 -0.84
C GLN A 111 -1.09 -21.33 -0.46
N ALA A 112 -1.43 -21.62 0.81
CA ALA A 112 -2.80 -21.54 1.31
C ALA A 112 -3.33 -20.09 1.39
N PHE A 113 -2.44 -19.09 1.37
CA PHE A 113 -2.75 -17.66 1.51
C PHE A 113 -2.14 -16.86 0.35
N PRO A 114 -2.70 -16.99 -0.87
CA PRO A 114 -2.11 -16.43 -2.09
C PRO A 114 -2.06 -14.90 -2.11
N THR A 115 -2.87 -14.21 -1.30
CA THR A 115 -2.83 -12.74 -1.25
C THR A 115 -1.60 -12.24 -0.53
N VAL A 116 -1.20 -12.94 0.54
CA VAL A 116 0.06 -12.66 1.24
C VAL A 116 1.24 -13.02 0.35
N LEU A 117 1.22 -14.20 -0.28
CA LEU A 117 2.32 -14.67 -1.15
C LEU A 117 2.58 -13.76 -2.35
N LYS A 118 1.54 -13.14 -2.92
CA LYS A 118 1.68 -12.14 -4.00
C LYS A 118 2.36 -10.86 -3.56
N ASN A 119 2.29 -10.53 -2.27
CA ASN A 119 2.96 -9.38 -1.70
C ASN A 119 4.32 -9.82 -1.17
N HIS A 120 5.35 -9.70 -2.02
CA HIS A 120 6.71 -10.11 -1.69
C HIS A 120 7.26 -9.33 -0.49
N ASP A 121 6.96 -8.02 -0.38
CA ASP A 121 7.43 -7.19 0.74
C ASP A 121 6.85 -7.71 2.07
N LEU A 122 5.54 -7.99 2.11
CA LEU A 122 4.89 -8.55 3.30
C LEU A 122 5.38 -9.97 3.62
N THR A 123 5.57 -10.80 2.59
CA THR A 123 6.05 -12.18 2.78
C THR A 123 7.47 -12.20 3.32
N ASN A 124 8.36 -11.37 2.76
CA ASN A 124 9.75 -11.24 3.22
C ASN A 124 9.80 -10.72 4.66
N PHE A 125 9.02 -9.68 4.97
CA PHE A 125 8.89 -9.16 6.33
C PHE A 125 8.53 -10.28 7.33
N ILE A 126 7.46 -11.04 7.07
CA ILE A 126 7.06 -12.15 7.94
C ILE A 126 8.18 -13.20 8.06
N CYS A 127 8.81 -13.57 6.94
CA CYS A 127 9.86 -14.60 6.91
C CYS A 127 11.12 -14.17 7.68
N ASP A 128 11.57 -12.94 7.50
CA ASP A 128 12.80 -12.42 8.12
C ASP A 128 12.66 -12.34 9.64
N TYR A 129 11.53 -11.86 10.15
CA TYR A 129 11.28 -11.86 11.59
C TYR A 129 11.05 -13.26 12.16
N CYS A 130 10.37 -14.15 11.43
CA CYS A 130 10.27 -15.56 11.84
C CYS A 130 11.65 -16.23 11.91
N ARG A 131 12.56 -15.91 10.98
CA ARG A 131 13.94 -16.40 10.97
C ARG A 131 14.70 -15.95 12.22
N ILE A 132 14.58 -14.67 12.60
CA ILE A 132 15.18 -14.13 13.82
C ILE A 132 14.66 -14.85 15.07
N ILE A 133 13.35 -15.15 15.13
CA ILE A 133 12.72 -15.87 16.25
C ILE A 133 13.25 -17.31 16.35
N ILE A 134 13.42 -18.02 15.23
CA ILE A 134 13.90 -19.42 15.22
C ILE A 134 15.35 -19.53 15.67
N ILE A 135 16.20 -18.60 15.23
CA ILE A 135 17.62 -18.55 15.60
C ILE A 135 17.78 -18.30 17.11
N GLY A 136 16.76 -17.72 17.77
CA GLY A 136 16.67 -17.64 19.24
C GLY A 136 17.60 -16.61 19.87
N ASN A 137 18.13 -15.66 19.08
CA ASN A 137 19.16 -14.73 19.52
C ASN A 137 18.62 -13.34 19.91
N ALA A 138 17.35 -13.03 19.65
CA ALA A 138 16.78 -11.70 19.89
C ALA A 138 15.69 -11.75 20.95
N ARG A 139 15.68 -10.76 21.86
CA ARG A 139 14.64 -10.61 22.88
C ARG A 139 13.38 -10.07 22.21
N SER A 140 12.21 -10.45 22.71
CA SER A 140 10.92 -10.10 22.09
C SER A 140 10.73 -8.59 21.87
N HIS A 141 11.21 -7.77 22.82
CA HIS A 141 11.13 -6.31 22.71
C HIS A 141 12.09 -5.71 21.67
N GLU A 142 13.20 -6.39 21.36
CA GLU A 142 14.14 -5.95 20.32
C GLU A 142 13.55 -6.24 18.94
N ILE A 143 12.90 -7.40 18.79
CA ILE A 143 12.17 -7.75 17.56
C ILE A 143 11.02 -6.76 17.34
N GLU A 144 10.24 -6.45 18.38
CA GLU A 144 9.15 -5.47 18.30
C GLU A 144 9.66 -4.09 17.85
N ALA A 145 10.75 -3.60 18.46
CA ALA A 145 11.33 -2.32 18.08
C ALA A 145 11.83 -2.29 16.62
N LEU A 146 12.45 -3.39 16.15
CA LEU A 146 12.89 -3.51 14.76
C LEU A 146 11.70 -3.55 13.78
N MET A 147 10.66 -4.31 14.11
CA MET A 147 9.43 -4.38 13.32
C MET A 147 8.78 -3.00 13.20
N ASP A 148 8.70 -2.24 14.29
CA ASP A 148 8.12 -0.89 14.30
C ASP A 148 8.95 0.10 13.47
N GLU A 149 10.29 0.01 13.52
CA GLU A 149 11.19 0.87 12.74
C GLU A 149 11.05 0.61 11.23
N GLU A 150 10.96 -0.65 10.81
CA GLU A 150 10.79 -1.01 9.41
C GLU A 150 9.40 -0.66 8.87
N ILE A 151 8.33 -0.81 9.66
CA ILE A 151 6.97 -0.40 9.26
C ILE A 151 6.87 1.11 9.01
N GLN A 152 7.68 1.91 9.70
CA GLN A 152 7.70 3.37 9.55
C GLN A 152 8.52 3.87 8.35
N THR A 153 9.34 3.02 7.75
CA THR A 153 10.31 3.38 6.69
C THR A 153 9.77 3.12 5.29
#